data_AF-A0AAN9PW61-F1
#
_entry.id   AF-A0AAN9PW61-F1
#
_cell.length_a   1.000
_cell.length_b   1.000
_cell.length_c   1.000
_cell.angle_alpha   90.00
_cell.angle_beta   90.00
_cell.angle_gamma   90.00
#
_symmetry.space_group_name_H-M   'P 1'
#
loop_
_entity.id
_entity.type
_entity.pdbx_description
1 polymer ?
#
loop_
_entity_poly.entity_id
_entity_poly.type
_entity_poly.pdbx_seq_one_letter_code
_entity_poly.pdbx_strand_id
1 'polypeptide(L)'
;MKESEQLRIWRFRLEGRRKKERNCDPFTVDSYKLEHQQQHQQQQEEEEEHEENNEILKRRISSHPLYGLLVEAHLDCLKVGDISNLERELKIDQMQAMKKQNLGMFSQSELDLFMEAYCLALGKLKKAMEEPQQKSMAFINNMHSQLRELTKATLPTTTEPAATTSSSECKFRRNPTI
;
A
#
# COMPACT_ATOMS: atom_id res chain seq x y z
N MET A 1 33.56 -18.67 -19.42
CA MET A 1 32.14 -19.00 -19.62
C MET A 1 31.68 -19.87 -18.48
N LYS A 2 30.93 -19.31 -17.51
CA LYS A 2 30.36 -20.07 -16.39
C LYS A 2 29.03 -20.65 -16.87
N GLU A 3 28.97 -21.96 -16.98
CA GLU A 3 27.72 -22.67 -17.25
C GLU A 3 26.78 -22.47 -16.05
N SER A 4 25.61 -21.90 -16.29
CA SER A 4 24.64 -21.59 -15.24
C SER A 4 24.17 -22.87 -14.56
N GLU A 5 24.10 -22.88 -13.23
CA GLU A 5 23.78 -24.07 -12.44
C GLU A 5 22.44 -24.71 -12.83
N GLN A 6 21.52 -23.90 -13.35
CA GLN A 6 20.26 -24.35 -13.93
C GLN A 6 20.44 -25.27 -15.14
N LEU A 7 21.43 -25.04 -16.02
CA LEU A 7 21.74 -25.94 -17.13
C LEU A 7 22.37 -27.25 -16.65
N ARG A 8 23.14 -27.20 -15.54
CA ARG A 8 23.71 -28.40 -14.92
C ARG A 8 22.61 -29.27 -14.31
N ILE A 9 21.63 -28.64 -13.65
CA ILE A 9 20.44 -29.31 -13.09
C ILE A 9 19.54 -29.85 -14.22
N TRP A 10 19.33 -29.08 -15.29
CA TRP A 10 18.50 -29.52 -16.43
C TRP A 10 19.15 -30.69 -17.17
N ARG A 11 20.48 -30.64 -17.37
CA ARG A 11 21.25 -31.73 -17.97
C ARG A 11 21.23 -32.97 -17.09
N PHE A 12 21.40 -32.83 -15.77
CA PHE A 12 21.26 -33.92 -14.81
C PHE A 12 19.85 -34.53 -14.80
N ARG A 13 18.81 -33.70 -14.93
CA ARG A 13 17.40 -34.14 -15.00
C ARG A 13 17.07 -34.83 -16.34
N LEU A 14 17.69 -34.42 -17.45
CA LEU A 14 17.56 -35.06 -18.77
C LEU A 14 18.32 -36.39 -18.82
N GLU A 15 19.52 -36.45 -18.21
CA GLU A 15 20.33 -37.65 -18.05
C GLU A 15 19.65 -38.68 -17.14
N GLY A 16 19.03 -38.22 -16.04
CA GLY A 16 18.23 -39.04 -15.13
C GLY A 16 16.97 -39.62 -15.78
N ARG A 17 16.37 -38.92 -16.76
CA ARG A 17 15.23 -39.43 -17.54
C ARG A 17 15.63 -40.57 -18.48
N ARG A 18 16.87 -40.55 -19.03
CA ARG A 18 17.37 -41.58 -19.96
C ARG A 18 17.77 -42.89 -19.27
N LYS A 19 18.11 -42.85 -17.99
CA LYS A 19 18.44 -44.03 -17.17
C LYS A 19 17.21 -44.78 -16.64
N LYS A 20 16.03 -44.17 -16.72
CA LYS A 20 14.75 -44.74 -16.26
C LYS A 20 14.21 -45.85 -17.15
N GLU A 21 14.73 -46.03 -18.37
CA GLU A 21 14.21 -47.01 -19.34
C GLU A 21 14.94 -48.36 -19.38
N ARG A 22 16.01 -48.58 -18.60
CA ARG A 22 16.61 -49.92 -18.47
C ARG A 22 17.01 -50.21 -17.02
N ASN A 23 16.22 -51.08 -16.39
CA ASN A 23 16.39 -51.65 -15.05
C ASN A 23 16.45 -50.66 -13.89
N CYS A 24 15.37 -50.59 -13.11
CA CYS A 24 15.46 -50.17 -11.71
C CYS A 24 15.33 -51.42 -10.85
N ASP A 25 16.44 -51.85 -10.25
CA ASP A 25 16.45 -52.93 -9.27
C ASP A 25 15.60 -52.51 -8.04
N PRO A 26 14.88 -53.44 -7.38
CA PRO A 26 13.99 -53.11 -6.24
C PRO A 26 14.69 -52.31 -5.14
N PHE A 27 15.96 -52.59 -4.88
CA PHE A 27 16.81 -51.90 -3.91
C PHE A 27 16.96 -50.39 -4.19
N THR A 28 16.99 -49.99 -5.45
CA THR A 28 17.17 -48.58 -5.83
C THR A 28 15.85 -47.81 -5.66
N VAL A 29 14.71 -48.46 -5.89
CA VAL A 29 13.37 -47.86 -5.71
C VAL A 29 13.10 -47.54 -4.24
N ASP A 30 13.49 -48.42 -3.32
CA ASP A 30 13.37 -48.19 -1.87
C ASP A 30 14.28 -47.05 -1.37
N SER A 31 15.50 -46.95 -1.91
CA SER A 31 16.43 -45.85 -1.64
C SER A 31 15.84 -44.49 -2.06
N TYR A 32 15.29 -44.39 -3.27
CA TYR A 32 14.67 -43.15 -3.74
C TYR A 32 13.43 -42.78 -2.91
N LYS A 33 12.64 -43.76 -2.48
CA LYS A 33 11.45 -43.51 -1.65
C LYS A 33 11.82 -42.99 -0.26
N LEU A 34 12.91 -43.51 0.33
CA LEU A 34 13.43 -43.06 1.63
C LEU A 34 14.03 -41.65 1.54
N GLU A 35 14.77 -41.34 0.46
CA GLU A 35 15.28 -39.99 0.20
C GLU A 35 14.15 -38.98 -0.01
N HIS A 36 13.10 -39.34 -0.77
CA HIS A 36 11.93 -38.49 -0.94
C HIS A 36 11.17 -38.27 0.37
N GLN A 37 11.10 -39.28 1.24
CA GLN A 37 10.48 -39.16 2.57
C GLN A 37 11.30 -38.24 3.49
N GLN A 38 12.64 -38.37 3.51
CA GLN A 38 13.52 -37.49 4.28
C GLN A 38 13.46 -36.04 3.79
N GLN A 39 13.41 -35.81 2.47
CA GLN A 39 13.23 -34.47 1.90
C GLN A 39 11.87 -33.87 2.27
N HIS A 40 10.80 -34.68 2.25
CA HIS A 40 9.48 -34.23 2.68
C HIS A 40 9.45 -33.85 4.16
N GLN A 41 10.16 -34.61 4.99
CA GLN A 41 10.26 -34.37 6.43
C GLN A 41 11.07 -33.11 6.75
N GLN A 42 12.22 -32.91 6.07
CA GLN A 42 13.01 -31.67 6.16
C GLN A 42 12.22 -30.44 5.70
N GLN A 43 11.46 -30.55 4.59
CA GLN A 43 10.61 -29.46 4.12
C GLN A 43 9.50 -29.12 5.11
N GLN A 44 8.90 -30.13 5.76
CA GLN A 44 7.89 -29.91 6.79
C GLN A 44 8.49 -29.22 8.02
N GLU A 45 9.67 -29.66 8.49
CA GLU A 45 10.38 -29.03 9.60
C GLU A 45 10.77 -27.56 9.29
N GLU A 46 11.26 -27.28 8.08
CA GLU A 46 11.57 -25.90 7.64
C GLU A 46 10.32 -25.01 7.56
N GLU A 47 9.18 -25.56 7.12
CA GLU A 47 7.92 -24.82 7.07
C GLU A 47 7.35 -24.53 8.47
N GLU A 48 7.42 -25.50 9.38
CA GLU A 48 7.02 -25.34 10.79
C GLU A 48 7.90 -24.31 11.51
N GLU A 49 9.22 -24.40 11.35
CA GLU A 49 10.17 -23.43 11.92
C GLU A 49 9.91 -22.01 11.38
N HIS A 50 9.64 -21.89 10.07
CA HIS A 50 9.30 -20.62 9.47
C HIS A 50 7.99 -20.06 10.05
N GLU A 51 6.95 -20.89 10.22
CA GLU A 51 5.69 -20.45 10.80
C GLU A 51 5.85 -20.00 12.26
N GLU A 52 6.57 -20.76 13.08
CA GLU A 52 6.87 -20.38 14.47
C GLU A 52 7.61 -19.04 14.54
N ASN A 53 8.63 -18.85 13.71
CA ASN A 53 9.37 -17.60 13.60
C ASN A 53 8.47 -16.41 13.23
N ASN A 54 7.49 -16.62 12.34
CA ASN A 54 6.52 -15.59 11.97
C ASN A 54 5.60 -15.25 13.15
N GLU A 55 5.12 -16.23 13.91
CA GLU A 55 4.29 -15.99 15.09
C GLU A 55 5.06 -15.27 16.20
N ILE A 56 6.34 -15.60 16.40
CA ILE A 56 7.22 -14.86 17.32
C ILE A 56 7.38 -13.41 16.86
N LEU A 57 7.63 -13.18 15.57
CA LEU A 57 7.77 -11.83 15.02
C LEU A 57 6.48 -11.02 15.17
N LYS A 58 5.32 -11.60 14.81
CA LYS A 58 4.00 -10.96 15.01
C LYS A 58 3.79 -10.58 16.46
N ARG A 59 4.11 -11.48 17.40
CA ARG A 59 4.03 -11.21 18.83
C ARG A 59 4.92 -10.02 19.19
N ARG A 60 6.19 -10.02 18.80
CA ARG A 60 7.14 -8.92 19.07
C ARG A 60 6.63 -7.59 18.54
N ILE A 61 6.12 -7.55 17.30
CA ILE A 61 5.52 -6.36 16.70
C ILE A 61 4.31 -5.89 17.53
N SER A 62 3.37 -6.80 17.84
CA SER A 62 2.14 -6.47 18.56
C SER A 62 2.36 -6.01 20.01
N SER A 63 3.42 -6.50 20.67
CA SER A 63 3.79 -6.09 22.03
C SER A 63 4.72 -4.88 22.07
N HIS A 64 5.10 -4.31 20.92
CA HIS A 64 6.08 -3.23 20.84
C HIS A 64 5.49 -1.92 21.39
N PRO A 65 6.22 -1.13 22.20
CA PRO A 65 5.71 0.12 22.78
C PRO A 65 5.22 1.14 21.74
N LEU A 66 5.86 1.18 20.57
CA LEU A 66 5.48 2.06 19.46
C LEU A 66 4.32 1.53 18.59
N TYR A 67 3.83 0.31 18.80
CA TYR A 67 2.82 -0.28 17.92
C TYR A 67 1.53 0.54 17.88
N GLY A 68 1.07 1.04 19.03
CA GLY A 68 -0.11 1.92 19.08
C GLY A 68 0.07 3.19 18.26
N LEU A 69 1.22 3.86 18.41
CA LEU A 69 1.55 5.09 17.68
C LEU A 69 1.69 4.84 16.17
N LEU A 70 2.26 3.70 15.79
CA LEU A 70 2.36 3.27 14.40
C LEU A 70 0.97 3.16 13.75
N VAL A 71 0.06 2.46 14.43
CA VAL A 71 -1.31 2.24 13.95
C VAL A 71 -2.06 3.58 13.86
N GLU A 72 -1.95 4.43 14.88
CA GLU A 72 -2.56 5.76 14.87
C GLU A 72 -2.04 6.61 13.70
N ALA A 73 -0.73 6.70 13.51
CA ALA A 73 -0.14 7.42 12.39
C ALA A 73 -0.60 6.87 11.03
N HIS A 74 -0.81 5.56 10.93
CA HIS A 74 -1.29 4.91 9.72
C HIS A 74 -2.76 5.28 9.44
N LEU A 75 -3.62 5.22 10.45
CA LEU A 75 -5.03 5.60 10.35
C LEU A 75 -5.19 7.08 9.98
N ASP A 76 -4.35 7.95 10.55
CA ASP A 76 -4.31 9.37 10.20
C ASP A 76 -3.96 9.60 8.72
N CYS A 77 -3.01 8.85 8.16
CA CYS A 77 -2.71 8.89 6.74
C CYS A 77 -3.91 8.48 5.88
N LEU A 78 -4.57 7.37 6.22
CA LEU A 78 -5.75 6.88 5.50
C LEU A 78 -6.89 7.89 5.52
N LYS A 79 -7.08 8.57 6.66
CA LYS A 79 -8.10 9.62 6.84
C LYS A 79 -7.83 10.84 5.97
N VAL A 80 -6.59 11.34 5.95
CA VAL A 80 -6.20 12.47 5.09
C VAL A 80 -6.33 12.10 3.60
N GLY A 81 -6.08 10.84 3.26
CA GLY A 81 -6.22 10.34 1.89
C GLY A 81 -7.64 10.02 1.42
N ASP A 82 -8.63 10.05 2.31
CA ASP A 82 -9.99 9.50 2.06
C ASP A 82 -9.96 8.05 1.55
N ILE A 83 -8.87 7.32 1.86
CA ILE A 83 -8.68 5.91 1.44
C ILE A 83 -9.54 4.98 2.30
N SER A 84 -9.93 5.42 3.50
CA SER A 84 -10.81 4.68 4.40
C SER A 84 -12.17 4.32 3.77
N ASN A 85 -12.62 5.09 2.77
CA ASN A 85 -13.84 4.74 2.01
C ASN A 85 -13.57 3.73 0.88
N LEU A 86 -12.35 3.70 0.33
CA LEU A 86 -11.90 2.85 -0.76
C LEU A 86 -11.52 1.42 -0.31
N GLU A 87 -11.16 1.26 0.96
CA GLU A 87 -10.81 -0.02 1.59
C GLU A 87 -11.98 -1.03 1.58
N ARG A 88 -13.22 -0.56 1.48
CA ARG A 88 -14.40 -1.44 1.28
C ARG A 88 -14.40 -2.12 -0.10
N GLU A 89 -13.75 -1.51 -1.08
CA GLU A 89 -13.73 -1.96 -2.47
C GLU A 89 -12.45 -2.75 -2.79
N LEU A 90 -11.35 -2.37 -2.15
CA LEU A 90 -10.10 -3.11 -2.12
C LEU A 90 -10.16 -4.16 -1.00
N LYS A 91 -10.91 -5.25 -1.21
CA LYS A 91 -10.61 -6.50 -0.51
C LYS A 91 -9.13 -6.74 -0.72
N ILE A 92 -8.34 -6.55 0.33
CA ILE A 92 -6.92 -6.85 0.36
C ILE A 92 -6.84 -8.34 0.04
N ASP A 93 -6.64 -8.65 -1.25
CA ASP A 93 -6.28 -9.97 -1.68
C ASP A 93 -5.05 -10.29 -0.85
N GLN A 94 -5.29 -11.19 0.09
CA GLN A 94 -4.40 -11.58 1.15
C GLN A 94 -3.00 -11.67 0.53
N MET A 95 -2.02 -10.98 1.13
CA MET A 95 -0.61 -10.86 0.71
C MET A 95 0.11 -12.23 0.64
N GLN A 96 -0.43 -13.18 -0.12
CA GLN A 96 0.11 -14.51 -0.35
C GLN A 96 1.33 -14.45 -1.30
N ALA A 97 1.67 -13.26 -1.82
CA ALA A 97 2.81 -13.04 -2.70
C ALA A 97 4.05 -12.44 -1.99
N MET A 98 4.06 -12.34 -0.65
CA MET A 98 5.32 -12.09 0.06
C MET A 98 6.08 -13.40 0.16
N LYS A 99 6.97 -13.61 -0.81
CA LYS A 99 8.05 -14.59 -0.83
C LYS A 99 8.48 -14.87 0.62
N LYS A 100 8.30 -16.11 1.11
CA LYS A 100 8.72 -16.60 2.45
C LYS A 100 10.21 -16.26 2.64
N GLN A 101 10.51 -15.03 3.04
CA GLN A 101 11.83 -14.66 3.49
C GLN A 101 11.83 -14.99 4.97
N ASN A 102 12.90 -15.63 5.43
CA ASN A 102 13.04 -15.98 6.82
C ASN A 102 13.24 -14.69 7.64
N LEU A 103 12.14 -14.01 7.97
CA LEU A 103 12.09 -12.83 8.84
C LEU A 103 12.22 -13.22 10.34
N GLY A 104 12.46 -14.50 10.66
CA GLY A 104 12.56 -14.97 12.04
C GLY A 104 13.70 -14.35 12.85
N MET A 105 14.68 -13.76 12.16
CA MET A 105 15.94 -13.34 12.77
C MET A 105 16.08 -11.83 13.03
N PHE A 106 14.97 -11.07 13.07
CA PHE A 106 15.04 -9.67 13.49
C PHE A 106 15.55 -9.57 14.93
N SER A 107 16.65 -8.86 15.11
CA SER A 107 17.11 -8.41 16.42
C SER A 107 16.13 -7.37 16.98
N GLN A 108 16.09 -7.22 18.31
CA GLN A 108 15.24 -6.21 18.95
C GLN A 108 15.56 -4.80 18.41
N SER A 109 16.84 -4.48 18.21
CA SER A 109 17.30 -3.20 17.67
C SER A 109 16.83 -2.93 16.24
N GLU A 110 16.74 -3.94 15.39
CA GLU A 110 16.26 -3.78 14.01
C GLU A 110 14.75 -3.52 14.00
N LEU A 111 14.01 -4.19 14.88
CA LEU A 111 12.58 -3.94 15.05
C LEU A 111 12.34 -2.52 15.57
N ASP A 112 13.09 -2.07 16.57
CA ASP A 112 12.97 -0.71 17.12
C ASP A 112 13.20 0.35 16.01
N LEU A 113 14.28 0.18 15.23
CA LEU A 113 14.62 1.06 14.11
C LEU A 113 13.53 1.06 13.03
N PHE A 114 13.00 -0.13 12.71
CA PHE A 114 11.90 -0.25 11.75
C PHE A 114 10.65 0.49 12.24
N MET A 115 10.25 0.30 13.48
CA MET A 115 9.06 0.92 14.06
C MET A 115 9.19 2.46 14.04
N GLU A 116 10.36 3.00 14.41
CA GLU A 116 10.62 4.44 14.37
C GLU A 116 10.61 4.98 12.93
N ALA A 117 11.35 4.33 12.02
CA ALA A 117 11.44 4.75 10.63
C ALA A 117 10.07 4.76 9.94
N TYR A 118 9.22 3.77 10.24
CA TYR A 118 7.89 3.67 9.67
C TYR A 118 6.95 4.76 10.22
N CYS A 119 6.97 5.03 11.53
CA CYS A 119 6.23 6.16 12.11
C CYS A 119 6.63 7.49 11.45
N LEU A 120 7.94 7.72 11.28
CA LEU A 120 8.46 8.93 10.62
C LEU A 120 8.02 9.01 9.15
N ALA A 121 8.04 7.90 8.42
CA ALA A 121 7.59 7.84 7.04
C ALA A 121 6.10 8.18 6.90
N LEU A 122 5.26 7.63 7.78
CA LEU A 122 3.83 7.95 7.83
C LEU A 122 3.59 9.44 8.14
N GLY A 123 4.29 10.01 9.12
CA GLY A 123 4.17 11.44 9.43
C GLY A 123 4.52 12.34 8.25
N LYS A 124 5.57 11.99 7.49
CA LYS A 124 5.96 12.71 6.26
C LYS A 124 4.89 12.57 5.17
N LEU A 125 4.35 11.36 4.99
CA LEU A 125 3.29 11.09 4.02
C LEU A 125 2.03 11.91 4.34
N LYS A 126 1.57 11.89 5.60
CA LYS A 126 0.42 12.68 6.08
C LYS A 126 0.59 14.16 5.72
N LYS A 127 1.72 14.75 6.10
CA LYS A 127 2.01 16.16 5.81
C LYS A 127 2.02 16.46 4.32
N ALA A 128 2.65 15.59 3.52
CA ALA A 128 2.73 15.76 2.07
C ALA A 128 1.35 15.71 1.39
N MET A 129 0.39 14.97 1.95
CA MET A 129 -0.99 14.90 1.47
C MET A 129 -1.85 16.07 1.97
N GLU A 130 -1.66 16.48 3.23
CA GLU A 130 -2.46 17.54 3.84
C GLU A 130 -2.09 18.93 3.30
N GLU A 131 -0.81 19.21 3.04
CA GLU A 131 -0.38 20.50 2.48
C GLU A 131 -1.12 20.94 1.20
N PRO A 132 -1.22 20.11 0.12
CA PRO A 132 -1.94 20.51 -1.09
C PRO A 132 -3.45 20.65 -0.88
N GLN A 133 -4.04 19.87 0.05
CA GLN A 133 -5.46 20.00 0.41
C GLN A 133 -5.72 21.35 1.08
N GLN A 134 -4.90 21.73 2.06
CA GLN A 134 -5.02 23.02 2.76
C GLN A 134 -4.77 24.21 1.82
N LYS A 135 -3.78 24.10 0.92
CA LYS A 135 -3.51 25.13 -0.11
C LYS A 135 -4.73 25.34 -1.02
N SER A 136 -5.36 24.25 -1.46
CA SER A 136 -6.57 24.30 -2.28
C SER A 136 -7.76 24.91 -1.53
N MET A 137 -7.98 24.47 -0.30
CA MET A 137 -9.05 24.99 0.57
C MET A 137 -8.90 26.49 0.82
N ALA A 138 -7.69 26.95 1.12
CA ALA A 138 -7.38 28.36 1.32
C ALA A 138 -7.64 29.19 0.05
N PHE A 139 -7.23 28.69 -1.11
CA PHE A 139 -7.52 29.33 -2.40
C PHE A 139 -9.02 29.47 -2.66
N ILE A 140 -9.79 28.39 -2.48
CA ILE A 140 -11.25 28.38 -2.66
C ILE A 140 -11.93 29.37 -1.71
N ASN A 141 -11.56 29.36 -0.43
CA ASN A 141 -12.11 30.28 0.57
C ASN A 141 -11.83 31.75 0.24
N ASN A 142 -10.61 32.05 -0.23
CA ASN A 142 -10.24 33.38 -0.69
C ASN A 142 -11.10 33.83 -1.88
N MET A 143 -11.28 32.96 -2.88
CA MET A 143 -12.15 33.25 -4.04
C MET A 143 -13.60 33.50 -3.63
N HIS A 144 -14.16 32.66 -2.75
CA HIS A 144 -15.50 32.89 -2.22
C HIS A 144 -15.62 34.21 -1.47
N SER A 145 -14.59 34.62 -0.73
CA SER A 145 -14.58 35.92 -0.04
C SER A 145 -14.63 37.09 -1.02
N GLN A 146 -13.81 37.05 -2.07
CA GLN A 146 -13.82 38.09 -3.10
C GLN A 146 -15.18 38.19 -3.80
N LEU A 147 -15.79 37.04 -4.14
CA LEU A 147 -17.13 37.02 -4.77
C LEU A 147 -18.24 37.56 -3.87
N ARG A 148 -18.18 37.30 -2.56
CA ARG A 148 -19.14 37.86 -1.59
C ARG A 148 -19.04 39.37 -1.49
N GLU A 149 -17.82 39.91 -1.44
CA GLU A 149 -17.61 41.36 -1.40
C GLU A 149 -18.16 42.05 -2.66
N LEU A 150 -17.92 41.49 -3.85
CA LEU A 150 -18.48 42.01 -5.10
C LEU A 150 -20.01 41.99 -5.11
N THR A 151 -20.62 40.92 -4.62
CA THR A 151 -22.09 40.77 -4.57
C THR A 151 -22.71 41.75 -3.57
N LYS A 152 -22.07 41.95 -2.40
CA LYS A 152 -22.50 42.94 -1.40
C LYS A 152 -22.37 44.37 -1.91
N ALA A 153 -21.32 44.67 -2.68
CA ALA A 153 -21.16 45.97 -3.33
C ALA A 153 -22.20 46.23 -4.45
N THR A 154 -22.81 45.18 -5.00
CA THR A 154 -23.76 45.27 -6.13
C THR A 154 -25.22 45.27 -5.69
N LEU A 155 -25.55 44.95 -4.43
CA LEU A 155 -26.91 45.06 -3.91
C LEU A 155 -27.18 46.50 -3.41
N PRO A 156 -27.98 47.31 -4.12
CA PRO A 156 -28.41 48.59 -3.59
C PRO A 156 -29.34 48.32 -2.40
N THR A 157 -29.07 48.95 -1.26
CA THR A 157 -30.04 49.12 -0.18
C THR A 157 -31.22 49.94 -0.72
N THR A 158 -32.23 49.27 -1.25
CA THR A 158 -33.54 49.85 -1.55
C THR A 158 -34.27 50.11 -0.24
N THR A 159 -33.96 51.26 0.35
CA THR A 159 -34.91 52.00 1.21
C THR A 159 -35.25 53.27 0.42
N GLU A 160 -36.22 53.14 -0.48
CA GLU A 160 -36.89 54.25 -1.19
C GLU A 160 -37.90 54.95 -0.22
N PRO A 161 -38.36 56.19 -0.46
CA PRO A 161 -38.51 56.76 -1.81
C PRO A 161 -38.04 58.21 -2.01
N ALA A 162 -37.53 58.50 -3.21
CA ALA A 162 -38.05 59.59 -4.04
C ALA A 162 -37.24 59.69 -5.35
N ALA A 163 -37.90 59.26 -6.43
CA ALA A 163 -37.92 59.87 -7.76
C ALA A 163 -36.58 60.41 -8.32
N THR A 164 -36.09 59.80 -9.38
CA THR A 164 -36.27 60.31 -10.77
C THR A 164 -35.43 59.45 -11.71
N THR A 165 -36.13 58.76 -12.60
CA THR A 165 -35.79 58.45 -14.00
C THR A 165 -34.31 58.54 -14.40
N SER A 166 -33.68 57.38 -14.61
CA SER A 166 -32.63 57.25 -15.62
C SER A 166 -32.58 55.82 -16.14
N SER A 167 -33.04 55.68 -17.38
CA SER A 167 -33.06 54.44 -18.14
C SER A 167 -31.70 54.22 -18.79
N SER A 168 -31.10 53.05 -18.59
CA SER A 168 -30.11 52.52 -19.52
C SER A 168 -30.29 51.00 -19.64
N GLU A 169 -30.93 50.58 -20.73
CA GLU A 169 -31.06 49.18 -21.12
C GLU A 169 -29.70 48.57 -21.43
N CYS A 170 -29.27 47.56 -20.66
CA CYS A 170 -28.15 46.71 -21.03
C CYS A 170 -28.62 45.62 -22.01
N LYS A 171 -28.39 45.83 -23.31
CA LYS A 171 -28.65 44.83 -24.35
C LYS A 171 -27.69 43.65 -24.20
N PHE A 172 -28.21 42.50 -23.77
CA PHE A 172 -27.56 41.20 -23.90
C PHE A 172 -27.37 40.86 -25.38
N ARG A 173 -26.13 40.81 -25.86
CA ARG A 173 -25.81 40.11 -27.11
C ARG A 173 -25.67 38.62 -26.81
N ARG A 174 -26.61 37.81 -27.29
CA ARG A 174 -26.41 36.36 -27.45
C ARG A 174 -25.50 36.15 -28.66
N ASN A 175 -24.44 35.37 -28.49
CA ASN A 175 -23.63 34.87 -29.59
C ASN A 175 -24.31 33.60 -30.13
N PRO A 176 -24.60 33.46 -31.44
CA PRO A 176 -25.07 32.21 -31.99
C PRO A 176 -23.91 31.24 -32.20
N THR A 177 -24.19 29.99 -31.83
CA THR A 177 -23.44 28.77 -32.09
C THR A 177 -22.90 28.68 -33.51
N ILE A 178 -21.62 28.34 -33.64
CA ILE A 178 -21.13 27.32 -34.59
C ILE A 178 -20.18 26.43 -33.79
#